data_AF-A0A0C9TLK3-F1
#
_entry.id   AF-A0A0C9TLK3-F1
#
_cell.length_a   1.000
_cell.length_b   1.000
_cell.length_c   1.000
_cell.angle_alpha   90.00
_cell.angle_beta   90.00
_cell.angle_gamma   90.00
#
_symmetry.space_group_name_H-M   'P 1'
#
loop_
_entity.id
_entity.type
_entity.pdbx_description
1 polymer ?
#
loop_
_entity_poly.entity_id
_entity_poly.type
_entity_poly.pdbx_seq_one_letter_code
_entity_poly.pdbx_strand_id
1 'polypeptide(L)'
;NQHHFKQVTLKSLGLHIQLGHAIDDLCCNPKHAFANEFVVMDTNSIHKVGLDFCECSMCSMVQMHIKQLLRTHLFLATVTNPKTTTTFHMLELFQLLSFEFKASSYEYYQ
;
A
#
# COMPACT_ATOMS: atom_id res chain seq x y z
N ASN A 1 20.50 16.45 -27.53
CA ASN A 1 19.79 15.20 -27.15
C ASN A 1 19.06 15.41 -25.84
N GLN A 2 17.75 15.68 -25.90
CA GLN A 2 16.95 15.91 -24.70
C GLN A 2 16.57 14.57 -24.06
N HIS A 3 17.34 14.15 -23.06
CA HIS A 3 16.99 13.00 -22.23
C HIS A 3 15.96 13.47 -21.20
N HIS A 4 14.67 13.31 -21.53
CA HIS A 4 13.59 13.54 -20.57
C HIS A 4 13.38 12.26 -19.76
N PHE A 5 13.29 12.38 -18.44
CA PHE A 5 12.91 11.27 -17.58
C PHE A 5 11.42 10.96 -17.81
N LYS A 6 11.12 9.72 -18.24
CA LYS A 6 9.74 9.23 -18.34
C LYS A 6 9.36 8.57 -17.02
N GLN A 7 8.22 8.97 -16.47
CA GLN A 7 7.66 8.31 -15.32
C GLN A 7 7.25 6.89 -15.70
N VAL A 8 7.86 5.90 -15.04
CA VAL A 8 7.52 4.49 -15.19
C VAL A 8 6.92 3.98 -13.88
N THR A 9 6.00 3.03 -13.98
CA THR A 9 5.38 2.44 -12.79
C THR A 9 6.23 1.29 -12.28
N LEU A 10 6.21 1.05 -10.96
CA LEU A 10 6.89 -0.12 -10.39
C LEU A 10 6.34 -1.43 -10.97
N LYS A 11 5.03 -1.48 -11.25
CA LYS A 11 4.40 -2.58 -11.97
C LYS A 11 5.02 -2.82 -13.36
N SER A 12 5.23 -1.77 -14.16
CA SER A 12 5.87 -1.91 -15.48
C SER A 12 7.35 -2.30 -15.42
N LEU A 13 7.98 -2.09 -14.26
CA LEU A 13 9.34 -2.57 -13.98
C LEU A 13 9.36 -4.01 -13.44
N GLY A 14 8.20 -4.66 -13.31
CA GLY A 14 8.08 -6.04 -12.83
C GLY A 14 7.93 -6.19 -11.32
N LEU A 15 7.75 -5.10 -10.56
CA LEU A 15 7.50 -5.22 -9.13
C LEU A 15 6.12 -5.82 -8.86
N HIS A 16 6.15 -6.99 -8.23
CA HIS A 16 4.96 -7.74 -7.82
C HIS A 16 5.13 -8.20 -6.38
N ILE A 17 4.18 -7.81 -5.52
CA ILE A 17 4.19 -8.11 -4.09
C ILE A 17 3.29 -9.32 -3.83
N GLN A 18 3.86 -10.43 -3.41
CA GLN A 18 3.11 -11.58 -2.89
C GLN A 18 2.87 -11.41 -1.39
N LEU A 19 1.60 -11.37 -0.97
CA LEU A 19 1.23 -11.28 0.43
C LEU A 19 1.00 -12.66 1.06
N GLY A 20 1.10 -12.72 2.39
CA GLY A 20 0.70 -13.88 3.20
C GLY A 20 1.74 -15.00 3.32
N HIS A 21 2.88 -14.87 2.66
CA HIS A 21 4.03 -15.78 2.73
C HIS A 21 5.31 -15.04 3.15
N ALA A 22 6.34 -15.78 3.53
CA ALA A 22 7.67 -15.21 3.76
C ALA A 22 8.30 -14.75 2.44
N ILE A 23 9.36 -13.95 2.54
CA ILE A 23 10.18 -13.59 1.38
C ILE A 23 10.71 -14.88 0.75
N ASP A 24 10.64 -14.97 -0.58
CA ASP A 24 11.02 -16.13 -1.42
C ASP A 24 10.14 -17.38 -1.34
N ASP A 25 9.07 -17.39 -0.53
CA ASP A 25 8.08 -18.47 -0.56
C ASP A 25 7.06 -18.28 -1.69
N LEU A 26 6.88 -19.31 -2.52
CA LEU A 26 5.88 -19.32 -3.57
C LEU A 26 4.49 -19.65 -3.01
N CYS A 27 3.51 -18.80 -3.31
CA CYS A 27 2.13 -19.06 -2.94
C CYS A 27 1.52 -20.16 -3.83
N CYS A 28 0.89 -21.14 -3.19
CA CYS A 28 0.18 -22.23 -3.87
C CYS A 28 -1.14 -21.79 -4.52
N ASN A 29 -1.73 -20.71 -4.02
CA ASN A 29 -3.03 -20.18 -4.42
C ASN A 29 -3.02 -18.64 -4.35
N PRO A 30 -2.26 -17.97 -5.24
CA PRO A 30 -2.22 -16.52 -5.30
C PRO A 30 -3.50 -15.97 -5.94
N LYS A 31 -4.04 -14.91 -5.36
CA LYS A 31 -5.17 -14.16 -5.91
C LYS A 31 -4.77 -12.73 -6.20
N HIS A 32 -4.81 -12.37 -7.46
CA HIS A 32 -4.54 -11.00 -7.90
C HIS A 32 -5.46 -10.00 -7.22
N ALA A 33 -4.89 -8.84 -6.87
CA ALA A 33 -5.66 -7.68 -6.47
C ALA A 33 -6.68 -7.30 -7.55
N PHE A 34 -7.81 -6.72 -7.13
CA PHE A 34 -8.91 -6.40 -8.03
C PHE A 34 -8.45 -5.54 -9.21
N ALA A 35 -8.87 -5.94 -10.41
CA ALA A 35 -8.49 -5.32 -11.69
C ALA A 35 -6.98 -5.23 -11.97
N ASN A 36 -6.13 -5.88 -11.16
CA ASN A 36 -4.67 -5.74 -11.21
C ASN A 36 -4.24 -4.26 -11.14
N GLU A 37 -5.03 -3.41 -10.48
CA GLU A 37 -4.79 -1.98 -10.31
C GLU A 37 -4.62 -1.71 -8.83
N PHE A 38 -3.43 -2.01 -8.31
CA PHE A 38 -3.10 -1.76 -6.92
C PHE A 38 -2.17 -0.56 -6.80
N VAL A 39 -2.52 0.33 -5.87
CA VAL A 39 -1.81 1.58 -5.64
C VAL A 39 -1.31 1.62 -4.19
N VAL A 40 -0.03 1.88 -4.03
CA VAL A 40 0.62 2.17 -2.74
C VAL A 40 1.00 3.64 -2.74
N MET A 41 0.45 4.39 -1.80
CA MET A 41 0.80 5.80 -1.58
C MET A 41 1.88 5.86 -0.51
N ASP A 42 3.01 6.47 -0.86
CA ASP A 42 4.10 6.77 0.06
C ASP A 42 4.32 8.29 0.11
N THR A 43 5.10 8.77 1.08
CA THR A 43 5.46 10.19 1.21
C THR A 43 6.17 10.72 -0.04
N ASN A 44 6.90 9.85 -0.74
CA ASN A 44 7.68 10.22 -1.92
C ASN A 44 6.84 10.27 -3.20
N SER A 45 5.95 9.30 -3.41
CA SER A 45 5.10 9.25 -4.61
C SER A 45 3.97 8.22 -4.53
N ILE A 46 3.12 8.20 -5.56
CA ILE A 46 2.07 7.20 -5.74
C ILE A 46 2.59 6.08 -6.65
N HIS A 47 2.66 4.87 -6.11
CA HIS A 47 3.23 3.70 -6.77
C HIS A 47 2.14 2.74 -7.24
N LYS A 48 2.06 2.50 -8.56
CA LYS A 48 1.28 1.38 -9.10
C LYS A 48 2.11 0.11 -9.04
N VAL A 49 1.61 -0.93 -8.39
CA VAL A 49 2.30 -2.22 -8.16
C VAL A 49 1.41 -3.40 -8.56
N GLY A 50 2.01 -4.53 -8.91
CA GLY A 50 1.31 -5.81 -8.91
C GLY A 50 1.19 -6.32 -7.47
N LEU A 51 0.04 -6.85 -7.07
CA LEU A 51 -0.15 -7.37 -5.72
C LEU A 51 -1.04 -8.61 -5.73
N ASP A 52 -0.59 -9.64 -5.03
CA ASP A 52 -1.29 -10.92 -4.89
C ASP A 52 -1.58 -11.23 -3.42
N PHE A 53 -2.84 -11.48 -3.11
CA PHE A 53 -3.28 -12.02 -1.83
C PHE A 53 -3.04 -13.53 -1.80
N CYS A 54 -2.79 -14.07 -0.61
CA CYS A 54 -2.71 -15.52 -0.43
C CYS A 54 -4.07 -16.08 -0.02
N GLU A 55 -4.57 -17.08 -0.76
CA GLU A 55 -5.77 -17.85 -0.42
C GLU A 55 -5.46 -19.34 -0.16
N CYS A 56 -4.21 -19.70 0.18
CA CYS A 56 -3.88 -21.08 0.58
C CYS A 56 -4.66 -21.44 1.86
N SER A 57 -5.26 -22.63 1.94
CA SER A 57 -6.16 -23.05 3.04
C SER A 57 -5.55 -22.95 4.45
N MET A 58 -4.23 -23.14 4.59
CA MET A 58 -3.48 -22.94 5.84
C MET A 58 -3.40 -21.47 6.28
N CYS A 59 -3.40 -20.53 5.31
CA CYS A 59 -3.39 -19.09 5.56
C CYS A 59 -4.80 -18.46 5.48
N SER A 60 -5.73 -19.10 4.75
CA SER A 60 -7.04 -18.57 4.35
C SER A 60 -8.11 -18.70 5.43
N MET A 61 -8.01 -19.63 6.38
CA MET A 61 -9.04 -19.77 7.43
C MET A 61 -9.05 -18.61 8.44
N VAL A 62 -7.98 -17.80 8.52
CA VAL A 62 -7.82 -16.77 9.57
C VAL A 62 -7.41 -15.38 9.04
N GLN A 63 -6.93 -15.26 7.80
CA GLN A 63 -6.38 -14.00 7.27
C GLN A 63 -7.27 -13.33 6.23
N MET A 64 -8.13 -12.41 6.71
CA MET A 64 -8.76 -11.40 5.87
C MET A 64 -7.68 -10.60 5.11
N HIS A 65 -7.95 -10.18 3.86
CA HIS A 65 -7.03 -9.37 3.03
C HIS A 65 -6.41 -8.18 3.79
N ILE A 66 -7.17 -7.58 4.71
CA ILE A 66 -6.73 -6.53 5.62
C ILE A 66 -5.54 -6.96 6.48
N LYS A 67 -5.59 -8.15 7.08
CA LYS A 67 -4.50 -8.65 7.93
C LYS A 67 -3.22 -8.88 7.12
N GLN A 68 -3.35 -9.36 5.89
CA GLN A 68 -2.20 -9.58 5.00
C GLN A 68 -1.50 -8.25 4.67
N LEU A 69 -2.27 -7.19 4.39
CA LEU A 69 -1.73 -5.86 4.12
C LEU A 69 -1.07 -5.24 5.36
N LEU A 70 -1.71 -5.35 6.53
CA LEU A 70 -1.16 -4.81 7.77
C LEU A 70 0.15 -5.51 8.17
N ARG A 71 0.29 -6.81 7.91
CA ARG A 71 1.53 -7.55 8.13
C ARG A 71 2.69 -7.06 7.26
N THR A 72 2.39 -6.49 6.09
CA THR A 72 3.39 -5.89 5.21
C THR A 72 3.52 -4.37 5.40
N HIS A 73 3.06 -3.83 6.54
CA HIS A 73 3.09 -2.40 6.83
C HIS A 73 2.40 -1.55 5.74
N LEU A 74 1.30 -2.07 5.19
CA LEU A 74 0.40 -1.34 4.28
C LEU A 74 -0.93 -1.13 4.99
N PHE A 75 -1.29 0.13 5.16
CA PHE A 75 -2.59 0.51 5.72
C PHE A 75 -3.60 0.72 4.60
N LEU A 76 -4.84 0.29 4.80
CA LEU A 76 -5.86 0.36 3.77
C LEU A 76 -6.52 1.73 3.75
N ALA A 77 -6.65 2.31 2.57
CA ALA A 77 -7.49 3.50 2.40
C ALA A 77 -8.99 3.14 2.47
N THR A 78 -9.36 1.94 2.02
CA THR A 78 -10.74 1.44 2.04
C THR A 78 -10.81 0.01 2.55
N VAL A 79 -11.83 -0.29 3.37
CA VAL A 79 -12.06 -1.62 3.94
C VAL A 79 -12.66 -2.58 2.90
N THR A 80 -13.57 -2.07 2.07
CA THR A 80 -14.23 -2.85 1.00
C THR A 80 -13.37 -2.81 -0.26
N ASN A 81 -12.77 -3.96 -0.60
CA ASN A 81 -11.94 -4.14 -1.80
C ASN A 81 -10.82 -3.10 -1.94
N PRO A 82 -9.74 -3.23 -1.15
CA PRO A 82 -8.67 -2.24 -1.14
C PRO A 82 -7.95 -2.22 -2.49
N LYS A 83 -8.16 -1.15 -3.24
CA LYS A 83 -7.36 -0.83 -4.44
C LYS A 83 -6.19 0.08 -4.11
N THR A 84 -6.29 0.77 -2.97
CA THR A 84 -5.34 1.78 -2.53
C THR A 84 -4.94 1.50 -1.10
N THR A 85 -3.64 1.54 -0.87
CA THR A 85 -3.03 1.49 0.46
C THR A 85 -2.06 2.63 0.64
N THR A 86 -1.79 2.96 1.89
CA THR A 86 -0.79 3.95 2.31
C THR A 86 0.29 3.24 3.11
N THR A 87 1.53 3.69 2.99
CA THR A 87 2.58 3.28 3.93
C THR A 87 2.30 3.86 5.32
N PHE A 88 2.79 3.21 6.37
CA PHE A 88 2.68 3.76 7.74
C PHE A 88 3.42 5.09 7.87
N HIS A 89 4.53 5.25 7.15
CA HIS A 89 5.27 6.51 7.12
C HIS A 89 4.41 7.68 6.61
N MET A 90 3.59 7.45 5.57
CA MET A 90 2.66 8.46 5.08
C MET A 90 1.59 8.81 6.13
N LEU A 91 1.13 7.83 6.91
CA LEU A 91 0.17 8.07 8.00
C LEU A 91 0.79 8.89 9.14
N GLU A 92 2.02 8.57 9.53
CA GLU A 92 2.75 9.33 10.55
C GLU A 92 2.95 10.79 10.11
N LEU A 93 3.35 11.01 8.86
CA LEU A 93 3.47 12.37 8.31
C LEU A 93 2.13 13.10 8.30
N PHE A 94 1.06 12.43 7.88
CA PHE A 94 -0.29 13.02 7.88
C PHE A 94 -0.74 13.41 9.30
N GLN A 95 -0.45 12.55 10.28
CA GLN A 95 -0.76 12.83 11.68
C GLN A 95 0.01 14.05 12.20
N LEU A 96 1.31 14.15 11.91
CA LEU A 96 2.13 15.32 12.29
C LEU A 96 1.60 16.62 11.67
N LEU A 97 1.34 16.63 10.36
CA LEU A 97 0.79 17.80 9.66
C LEU A 97 -0.57 18.21 10.22
N SER A 98 -1.41 17.24 10.59
CA SER A 98 -2.72 17.52 11.20
C SER A 98 -2.58 18.22 12.56
N PHE A 99 -1.57 17.87 13.36
CA PHE A 99 -1.29 18.56 14.62
C PHE A 99 -0.79 19.98 14.41
N GLU A 100 0.16 20.19 13.49
CA GLU A 100 0.69 21.52 13.18
C GLU A 100 -0.39 22.47 12.67
N PHE A 101 -1.25 22.00 11.75
CA PHE A 101 -2.36 22.80 11.24
C PHE A 101 -3.35 23.19 12.35
N LYS A 102 -3.64 22.26 13.27
CA LYS A 102 -4.52 22.53 14.42
C LYS A 102 -3.89 23.52 15.39
N ALA A 103 -2.59 23.42 15.65
CA ALA A 103 -1.86 24.35 16.49
C ALA A 103 -1.84 25.76 15.87
N SER A 104 -1.49 25.88 14.58
CA SER A 104 -1.50 27.16 13.85
C SER A 104 -2.88 27.82 13.84
N SER A 105 -3.95 27.04 13.63
CA SER A 105 -5.32 27.55 13.69
C SER A 105 -5.66 28.03 15.10
N TYR A 106 -5.32 27.26 16.13
CA TYR A 106 -5.60 27.61 17.52
C TYR A 106 -4.83 28.86 17.99
N GLU A 107 -3.54 28.97 17.65
CA GLU A 107 -2.70 30.12 17.96
C GLU A 107 -3.16 31.39 17.22
N TYR A 108 -3.72 31.27 16.02
CA TYR A 108 -4.25 32.41 15.27
C TYR A 108 -5.55 32.98 15.88
N TYR A 109 -6.33 32.17 16.58
CA TYR A 109 -7.57 32.60 17.24
C TYR A 109 -7.36 33.11 18.68
N GLN A 110 -6.18 32.91 19.27
CA GLN A 110 -5.77 33.48 20.56
C GLN A 110 -5.31 34.93 20.40
#